data_AF-A0A520WRY5-F1
#
_entry.id   AF-A0A520WRY5-F1
#
_cell.length_a   1.000
_cell.length_b   1.000
_cell.length_c   1.000
_cell.angle_alpha   90.00
_cell.angle_beta   90.00
_cell.angle_gamma   90.00
#
_symmetry.space_group_name_H-M   'P 1'
#
loop_
_entity.id
_entity.type
_entity.pdbx_description
1 polymer ?
#
loop_
_entity_poly.entity_id
_entity_poly.type
_entity_poly.pdbx_seq_one_letter_code
_entity_poly.pdbx_strand_id
1 'polypeptide(L)'
;MTEANTGGEFGSASLSSRAPQTGLEPLSEEQRVAVESNDSPLRILAGPGAGKTRVLTNRIARRVFEGSADARRVLALTFTRRAAHELRSRLIKMGIRDLGAVGTFHSTALAQIR
;
A
#
# COMPACT_ATOMS: atom_id res chain seq x y z
N MET A 1 -44.80 40.86 -15.07
CA MET A 1 -44.40 40.15 -13.84
C MET A 1 -43.83 38.81 -14.27
N THR A 2 -42.63 38.79 -14.86
CA THR A 2 -41.30 38.64 -14.21
C THR A 2 -41.03 37.16 -13.91
N GLU A 3 -40.47 36.45 -14.90
CA GLU A 3 -39.08 35.91 -14.94
C GLU A 3 -38.91 34.65 -14.05
N ALA A 4 -38.83 33.44 -14.62
CA ALA A 4 -37.66 32.82 -15.26
C ALA A 4 -36.53 32.47 -14.26
N ASN A 5 -36.49 31.17 -13.94
CA ASN A 5 -35.32 30.31 -13.72
C ASN A 5 -34.03 30.90 -13.09
N THR A 6 -33.68 30.43 -11.90
CA THR A 6 -32.31 30.39 -11.34
C THR A 6 -32.31 29.18 -10.40
N GLY A 7 -31.66 28.06 -10.72
CA GLY A 7 -30.23 27.95 -11.01
C GLY A 7 -29.51 27.75 -9.68
N GLY A 8 -29.31 26.50 -9.28
CA GLY A 8 -28.72 26.16 -7.99
C GLY A 8 -28.40 24.68 -7.90
N GLU A 9 -27.64 24.19 -8.88
CA GLU A 9 -26.96 22.91 -8.83
C GLU A 9 -26.05 22.89 -7.60
N PHE A 10 -26.43 22.15 -6.56
CA PHE A 10 -25.48 21.76 -5.52
C PHE A 10 -24.49 20.81 -6.17
N GLY A 11 -23.36 21.40 -6.56
CA GLY A 11 -22.26 20.75 -7.21
C GLY A 11 -21.95 19.43 -6.55
N SER A 12 -22.03 18.37 -7.36
CA SER A 12 -21.38 17.11 -7.07
C SER A 12 -19.91 17.41 -6.83
N ALA A 13 -19.52 17.44 -5.55
CA ALA A 13 -18.13 17.35 -5.19
C ALA A 13 -17.64 16.02 -5.76
N SER A 14 -17.02 16.11 -6.93
CA SER A 14 -16.27 15.04 -7.55
C SER A 14 -15.22 14.63 -6.53
N LEU A 15 -15.56 13.62 -5.74
CA LEU A 15 -14.58 12.79 -5.07
C LEU A 15 -13.81 12.17 -6.23
N SER A 16 -12.76 12.86 -6.67
CA SER A 16 -11.73 12.31 -7.53
C SER A 16 -11.31 11.02 -6.86
N SER A 17 -11.82 9.91 -7.36
CA SER A 17 -11.40 8.57 -7.04
C SER A 17 -9.97 8.50 -7.53
N ARG A 18 -9.06 8.97 -6.68
CA ARG A 18 -7.63 8.85 -6.92
C ARG A 18 -7.37 7.36 -6.84
N ALA A 19 -7.46 6.70 -8.00
CA ALA A 19 -7.11 5.31 -8.14
C ALA A 19 -5.76 5.12 -7.44
N PRO A 20 -5.62 4.05 -6.63
CA PRO A 20 -4.37 3.81 -5.94
C PRO A 20 -3.26 3.82 -7.00
N GLN A 21 -2.26 4.68 -6.80
CA GLN A 21 -1.09 4.75 -7.65
C GLN A 21 -0.29 3.46 -7.40
N THR A 22 -0.75 2.35 -7.97
CA THR A 22 -0.11 1.05 -7.95
C THR A 22 1.15 1.10 -8.81
N GLY A 23 2.20 1.69 -8.24
CA GLY A 23 3.57 1.22 -8.39
C GLY A 23 4.22 1.31 -9.76
N LEU A 24 4.31 2.51 -10.36
CA LEU A 24 5.34 3.01 -11.31
C LEU A 24 5.70 2.18 -12.57
N GLU A 25 5.29 0.92 -12.70
CA GLU A 25 5.42 0.03 -13.86
C GLU A 25 4.34 -1.06 -13.79
N PRO A 26 4.05 -1.83 -14.85
CA PRO A 26 3.13 -2.98 -14.79
C PRO A 26 3.68 -4.14 -13.93
N LEU A 27 2.80 -4.96 -13.34
CA LEU A 27 3.18 -6.24 -12.71
C LEU A 27 3.13 -7.37 -13.75
N SER A 28 4.00 -8.38 -13.62
CA SER A 28 3.80 -9.63 -14.38
C SER A 28 2.55 -10.36 -13.91
N GLU A 29 2.08 -11.34 -14.69
CA GLU A 29 0.94 -12.20 -14.31
C GLU A 29 1.16 -12.83 -12.93
N GLU A 30 2.32 -13.45 -12.70
CA GLU A 30 2.63 -14.14 -11.45
C GLU A 30 2.72 -13.16 -10.26
N GLN A 31 3.28 -11.97 -10.51
CA GLN A 31 3.34 -10.91 -9.50
C GLN A 31 1.94 -10.41 -9.14
N ARG A 32 1.07 -10.23 -10.14
CA ARG A 32 -0.31 -9.80 -9.92
C ARG A 32 -1.09 -10.85 -9.14
N VAL A 33 -1.01 -12.13 -9.52
CA VAL A 33 -1.61 -13.24 -8.75
C VAL A 33 -1.17 -13.21 -7.28
N ALA A 34 0.13 -13.01 -7.04
CA ALA A 34 0.65 -12.92 -5.68
C ALA A 34 0.19 -11.66 -4.91
N VAL A 35 -0.04 -10.53 -5.60
CA VAL A 35 -0.57 -9.30 -5.00
C VAL A 35 -2.06 -9.45 -4.68
N GLU A 36 -2.83 -10.05 -5.58
CA GLU A 36 -4.30 -10.14 -5.53
C GLU A 36 -4.82 -11.30 -4.68
N SER A 37 -4.01 -12.35 -4.43
CA SER A 37 -4.41 -13.46 -3.54
C SER A 37 -4.97 -12.93 -2.21
N ASN A 38 -6.11 -13.48 -1.77
CA ASN A 38 -6.71 -13.11 -0.48
C ASN A 38 -6.24 -14.01 0.67
N ASP A 39 -5.40 -15.00 0.38
CA ASP A 39 -4.94 -16.00 1.34
C ASP A 39 -4.22 -15.38 2.53
N SER A 40 -4.48 -15.94 3.70
CA SER A 40 -3.86 -15.63 4.98
C SER A 40 -3.76 -16.92 5.79
N PRO A 41 -2.57 -17.58 5.87
CA PRO A 41 -1.24 -17.11 5.45
C PRO A 41 -0.93 -17.28 3.95
N LEU A 42 -0.03 -16.45 3.40
CA LEU A 42 0.53 -16.57 2.04
C LEU A 42 2.06 -16.70 2.07
N ARG A 43 2.61 -17.68 1.33
CA ARG A 43 4.06 -17.85 1.10
C ARG A 43 4.38 -17.64 -0.38
N ILE A 44 5.33 -16.74 -0.66
CA ILE A 44 5.78 -16.45 -2.02
C ILE A 44 7.18 -17.02 -2.22
N LEU A 45 7.33 -17.95 -3.16
CA LEU A 45 8.61 -18.48 -3.60
C LEU A 45 9.08 -17.70 -4.82
N ALA A 46 10.25 -17.08 -4.74
CA ALA A 46 10.74 -16.21 -5.80
C ALA A 46 12.26 -16.25 -5.89
N GLY A 47 12.79 -16.37 -7.11
CA GLY A 47 14.22 -16.30 -7.41
C GLY A 47 14.80 -14.89 -7.27
N PRO A 48 16.13 -14.73 -7.34
CA PRO A 48 16.77 -13.41 -7.44
C PRO A 48 16.16 -12.59 -8.58
N GLY A 49 16.05 -11.27 -8.42
CA GLY A 49 15.51 -10.39 -9.46
C GLY A 49 14.00 -10.45 -9.71
N ALA A 50 13.27 -11.44 -9.18
CA ALA A 50 11.83 -11.65 -9.44
C ALA A 50 10.88 -10.58 -8.85
N GLY A 51 11.39 -9.48 -8.28
CA GLY A 51 10.57 -8.39 -7.77
C GLY A 51 9.91 -8.65 -6.41
N LYS A 52 10.50 -9.49 -5.54
CA LYS A 52 9.97 -9.79 -4.18
C LYS A 52 9.50 -8.56 -3.40
N THR A 53 10.35 -7.53 -3.31
CA THR A 53 10.04 -6.27 -2.63
C THR A 53 8.85 -5.56 -3.27
N ARG A 54 8.78 -5.56 -4.61
CA ARG A 54 7.71 -4.94 -5.40
C ARG A 54 6.37 -5.65 -5.16
N VAL A 55 6.36 -6.98 -5.14
CA VAL A 55 5.17 -7.78 -4.81
C VAL A 55 4.71 -7.49 -3.38
N LEU A 56 5.63 -7.49 -2.41
CA LEU A 56 5.32 -7.20 -1.01
C LEU A 56 4.69 -5.81 -0.84
N THR A 57 5.28 -4.76 -1.43
CA THR A 57 4.76 -3.40 -1.28
C THR A 57 3.42 -3.22 -1.98
N ASN A 58 3.23 -3.80 -3.17
CA ASN A 58 1.94 -3.74 -3.87
C ASN A 58 0.85 -4.51 -3.13
N ARG A 59 1.16 -5.66 -2.53
CA ARG A 59 0.21 -6.41 -1.70
C ARG A 59 -0.23 -5.62 -0.48
N ILE A 60 0.72 -5.01 0.24
CA ILE A 60 0.39 -4.14 1.40
C ILE A 60 -0.47 -2.97 0.95
N ALA A 61 -0.06 -2.27 -0.11
CA ALA A 61 -0.79 -1.12 -0.64
C ALA A 61 -2.22 -1.48 -1.04
N ARG A 62 -2.39 -2.55 -1.83
CA ARG A 62 -3.70 -3.05 -2.23
C ARG A 62 -4.61 -3.27 -1.01
N ARG A 63 -4.15 -4.04 -0.02
CA ARG A 63 -4.98 -4.37 1.15
C ARG A 63 -5.34 -3.14 1.98
N VAL A 64 -4.43 -2.17 2.07
CA VAL A 64 -4.71 -0.89 2.74
C VAL A 64 -5.74 -0.06 1.95
N PHE A 65 -5.60 0.04 0.63
CA PHE A 65 -6.53 0.82 -0.19
C PHE A 65 -7.92 0.19 -0.31
N GLU A 66 -8.00 -1.13 -0.31
CA GLU A 66 -9.27 -1.87 -0.24
C GLU A 66 -9.89 -1.84 1.16
N GLY A 67 -9.20 -1.32 2.17
CA GLY A 67 -9.68 -1.33 3.56
C GLY A 67 -9.62 -2.70 4.25
N SER A 68 -9.03 -3.72 3.62
CA SER A 68 -8.85 -5.05 4.23
C SER A 68 -7.68 -5.12 5.22
N ALA A 69 -6.86 -4.07 5.31
CA ALA A 69 -5.83 -3.89 6.33
C ALA A 69 -5.75 -2.41 6.78
N ASP A 70 -5.61 -2.16 8.08
CA ASP A 70 -5.26 -0.84 8.61
C ASP A 70 -3.75 -0.62 8.52
N ALA A 71 -3.32 0.44 7.82
CA ALA A 71 -1.90 0.76 7.63
C ALA A 71 -1.13 0.88 8.96
N ARG A 72 -1.78 1.36 10.02
CA ARG A 72 -1.19 1.51 11.37
C ARG A 72 -0.93 0.18 12.04
N ARG A 73 -1.62 -0.88 11.60
CA ARG A 73 -1.50 -2.25 12.11
C ARG A 73 -0.61 -3.14 11.24
N VAL A 74 0.00 -2.58 10.18
CA VAL A 74 0.97 -3.30 9.35
C VAL A 74 2.32 -3.39 10.06
N LEU A 75 2.86 -4.60 10.14
CA LEU A 75 4.24 -4.88 10.53
C LEU A 75 4.99 -5.44 9.33
N ALA A 76 5.99 -4.72 8.82
CA ALA A 76 6.88 -5.17 7.75
C ALA A 76 8.32 -5.30 8.25
N LEU A 77 8.87 -6.51 8.19
CA LEU A 77 10.19 -6.86 8.71
C LEU A 77 11.15 -7.24 7.60
N THR A 78 12.43 -6.91 7.78
CA THR A 78 13.52 -7.33 6.90
C THR A 78 14.83 -7.45 7.68
N PHE A 79 15.89 -7.92 7.03
CA PHE A 79 17.19 -8.14 7.68
C PHE A 79 18.11 -6.91 7.65
N THR A 80 17.97 -6.04 6.66
CA THR A 80 18.88 -4.89 6.50
C THR A 80 18.16 -3.56 6.69
N ARG A 81 18.86 -2.59 7.30
CA ARG A 81 18.34 -1.22 7.45
C ARG A 81 18.01 -0.60 6.10
N ARG A 82 18.86 -0.81 5.10
CA ARG A 82 18.65 -0.33 3.73
C ARG A 82 17.33 -0.84 3.15
N ALA A 83 17.05 -2.13 3.27
CA ALA A 83 15.78 -2.70 2.79
C ALA A 83 14.58 -2.14 3.57
N ALA A 84 14.71 -1.92 4.89
CA ALA A 84 13.63 -1.34 5.69
C ALA A 84 13.30 0.09 5.25
N HIS A 85 14.33 0.92 5.03
CA HIS A 85 14.17 2.27 4.49
C HIS A 85 13.56 2.28 3.09
N GLU A 86 14.00 1.36 2.22
CA GLU A 86 13.45 1.23 0.87
C GLU A 86 11.97 0.83 0.89
N LEU A 87 11.61 -0.18 1.69
CA LEU A 87 10.22 -0.63 1.87
C LEU A 87 9.33 0.53 2.34
N ARG A 88 9.74 1.22 3.41
CA ARG A 88 9.01 2.38 3.94
C ARG A 88 8.85 3.47 2.89
N SER A 89 9.94 3.83 2.20
CA SER A 89 9.93 4.88 1.17
C SER A 89 9.00 4.53 0.02
N ARG A 90 8.98 3.27 -0.44
CA ARG A 90 8.08 2.81 -1.49
C ARG A 90 6.62 2.91 -1.06
N LEU A 91 6.27 2.42 0.13
CA LEU A 91 4.90 2.48 0.66
C LEU A 91 4.40 3.93 0.80
N ILE A 92 5.25 4.83 1.29
CA ILE A 92 4.93 6.27 1.37
C ILE A 92 4.72 6.86 -0.03
N LYS A 93 5.59 6.54 -1.00
CA LYS A 93 5.44 7.00 -2.39
C LYS A 93 4.15 6.49 -3.05
N MET A 94 3.63 5.35 -2.63
CA MET A 94 2.35 4.82 -3.09
C MET A 94 1.15 5.55 -2.45
N GLY A 95 1.37 6.46 -1.49
CA GLY A 95 0.32 7.22 -0.81
C GLY A 95 -0.14 6.61 0.51
N ILE A 96 0.52 5.56 1.00
CA ILE A 96 0.21 5.00 2.31
C ILE A 96 0.75 5.92 3.40
N ARG A 97 -0.17 6.46 4.20
CA ARG A 97 0.11 7.28 5.37
C ARG A 97 -0.04 6.46 6.64
N ASP A 98 0.50 6.96 7.74
CA ASP A 98 0.37 6.36 9.08
C ASP A 98 0.76 4.88 9.14
N LEU A 99 1.83 4.52 8.42
CA LEU A 99 2.39 3.16 8.46
C LEU A 99 2.75 2.79 9.89
N GLY A 100 2.38 1.57 10.27
CA GLY A 100 2.87 0.92 11.47
C GLY A 100 4.38 0.64 11.41
N ALA A 101 4.79 -0.45 12.05
CA ALA A 101 6.21 -0.78 12.17
C ALA A 101 6.78 -1.29 10.83
N VAL A 102 7.74 -0.57 10.27
CA VAL A 102 8.58 -1.01 9.15
C VAL A 102 10.03 -0.93 9.58
N GLY A 103 10.70 -2.07 9.74
CA GLY A 103 12.00 -2.10 10.41
C GLY A 103 12.77 -3.39 10.19
N THR A 104 13.94 -3.47 10.82
CA THR A 104 14.64 -4.75 10.93
C THR A 104 14.09 -5.55 12.09
N PHE A 105 14.32 -6.87 12.08
CA PHE A 105 13.98 -7.72 13.23
C PHE A 105 14.49 -7.15 14.55
N HIS A 106 15.77 -6.80 14.63
CA HIS A 106 16.39 -6.28 15.84
C HIS A 106 15.82 -4.92 16.28
N SER A 107 15.66 -3.97 15.35
CA SER A 107 15.13 -2.64 15.71
C SER A 107 13.69 -2.73 16.20
N THR A 108 12.88 -3.57 15.58
CA THR A 108 11.47 -3.73 15.95
C THR A 108 11.34 -4.49 17.26
N ALA A 109 12.12 -5.55 17.49
CA ALA A 109 12.12 -6.27 18.76
C ALA A 109 12.56 -5.37 19.92
N LEU A 110 13.60 -4.57 19.74
CA LEU A 110 14.05 -3.60 20.73
C LEU A 110 12.97 -2.58 21.09
N ALA A 111 12.13 -2.17 20.13
CA ALA A 111 11.03 -1.24 20.36
C ALA A 111 9.85 -1.86 21.14
N GLN A 112 9.76 -3.18 21.26
CA GLN A 112 8.71 -3.86 22.04
C GLN A 112 9.06 -3.99 23.52
N ILE A 113 10.35 -3.93 23.86
CA ILE A 113 10.87 -4.14 25.22
C ILE A 113 11.34 -2.85 25.88
N ARG A 114 11.06 -1.70 25.25
CA ARG A 114 11.32 -0.36 25.77
C ARG A 114 10.00 0.29 26.14
#